data_AF-A0A849FRR1-F1
#
_entry.id   AF-A0A849FRR1-F1
#
_cell.length_a   1.000
_cell.length_b   1.000
_cell.length_c   1.000
_cell.angle_alpha   90.00
_cell.angle_beta   90.00
_cell.angle_gamma   90.00
#
_symmetry.space_group_name_H-M   'P 1'
#
loop_
_entity.id
_entity.type
_entity.pdbx_description
1 polymer ?
#
loop_
_entity_poly.entity_id
_entity_poly.type
_entity_poly.pdbx_seq_one_letter_code
_entity_poly.pdbx_strand_id
1 'polypeptide(L)'
;MLALIAGEEALPVVVSDALKSRGRAFYVCELEGHPSEVTHDNAPLTFRIEQLGSLIGKLGALGVKEVCFAGRVARPALDPAAIDPKTLPLVPRMMAALQAGDDAALRVVISFFEEAGMNVLAAHALVPELLPEAGVMTQLQPGDQHRKDAARGAEIIEAMGAVDVGQA
;
A
#
# COMPACT_ATOMS: atom_id res chain seq x y z
N MET A 1 -15.25 8.11 5.37
CA MET A 1 -14.67 8.57 4.08
C MET A 1 -13.30 7.91 3.95
N LEU A 2 -13.01 7.33 2.79
CA LEU A 2 -11.78 6.57 2.54
C LEU A 2 -10.83 7.34 1.60
N ALA A 3 -9.52 7.17 1.77
CA ALA A 3 -8.53 7.56 0.77
C ALA A 3 -7.82 6.31 0.22
N LEU A 4 -7.80 6.18 -1.09
CA LEU A 4 -7.02 5.19 -1.82
C LEU A 4 -5.70 5.83 -2.22
N ILE A 5 -4.61 5.43 -1.55
CA ILE A 5 -3.25 5.77 -2.00
C ILE A 5 -2.92 4.82 -3.14
N ALA A 6 -3.09 5.31 -4.36
CA ALA A 6 -3.00 4.53 -5.59
C ALA A 6 -1.60 4.64 -6.19
N GLY A 7 -0.91 3.51 -6.21
CA GLY A 7 0.33 3.32 -6.97
C GLY A 7 0.06 2.88 -8.40
N GLU A 8 1.08 2.34 -9.03
CA GLU A 8 1.05 1.80 -10.39
C GLU A 8 0.43 0.38 -10.39
N GLU A 9 0.16 -0.15 -11.58
CA GLU A 9 -0.42 -1.49 -11.84
C GLU A 9 -1.94 -1.60 -11.56
N ALA A 10 -2.47 -2.82 -11.65
CA ALA A 10 -3.91 -3.06 -11.72
C ALA A 10 -4.63 -3.05 -10.35
N LEU A 11 -3.91 -3.28 -9.24
CA LEU A 11 -4.54 -3.42 -7.91
C LEU A 11 -5.38 -2.20 -7.49
N PRO A 12 -4.93 -0.95 -7.67
CA PRO A 12 -5.75 0.24 -7.39
C PRO A 12 -7.06 0.28 -8.18
N VAL A 13 -7.04 -0.17 -9.44
CA VAL A 13 -8.24 -0.22 -10.30
C VAL A 13 -9.26 -1.18 -9.71
N VAL A 14 -8.82 -2.39 -9.33
CA VAL A 14 -9.69 -3.40 -8.70
C VAL A 14 -10.31 -2.87 -7.41
N VAL A 15 -9.54 -2.20 -6.56
CA VAL A 15 -10.04 -1.61 -5.32
C VAL A 15 -11.02 -0.47 -5.61
N SER A 16 -10.69 0.42 -6.56
CA SER A 16 -11.54 1.54 -6.98
C SER A 16 -12.89 1.07 -7.51
N ASP A 17 -12.92 0.08 -8.40
CA ASP A 17 -14.14 -0.46 -8.99
C ASP A 17 -15.02 -1.17 -7.94
N ALA A 18 -14.41 -1.87 -7.00
CA ALA A 18 -15.12 -2.46 -5.87
C ALA A 18 -15.74 -1.40 -4.95
N LEU A 19 -15.06 -0.27 -4.71
CA LEU A 19 -15.60 0.84 -3.93
C LEU A 19 -16.76 1.54 -4.67
N LYS A 20 -16.60 1.80 -5.97
CA LYS A 20 -17.62 2.41 -6.84
C LYS A 20 -18.88 1.56 -6.93
N SER A 21 -18.75 0.26 -7.18
CA SER A 21 -19.89 -0.67 -7.30
C SER A 21 -20.72 -0.77 -6.01
N ARG A 22 -20.10 -0.48 -4.85
CA ARG A 22 -20.76 -0.43 -3.54
C ARG A 22 -21.25 0.97 -3.15
N GLY A 23 -21.10 1.96 -4.04
CA GLY A 23 -21.51 3.35 -3.77
C GLY A 23 -20.74 4.01 -2.63
N ARG A 24 -19.55 3.49 -2.27
CA ARG A 24 -18.74 4.04 -1.19
C ARG A 24 -17.89 5.19 -1.74
N ALA A 25 -18.05 6.39 -1.18
CA ALA A 25 -17.24 7.54 -1.56
C ALA A 25 -15.79 7.42 -1.07
N PHE A 26 -14.84 7.82 -1.91
CA PHE A 26 -13.41 7.82 -1.60
C PHE A 26 -12.67 8.91 -2.39
N TYR A 27 -11.50 9.29 -1.89
CA TYR A 27 -10.51 10.07 -2.63
C TYR A 27 -9.46 9.13 -3.24
N VAL A 28 -8.96 9.48 -4.41
CA VAL A 28 -7.75 8.85 -4.97
C VAL A 28 -6.57 9.78 -4.78
N CYS A 29 -5.48 9.26 -4.24
CA CYS A 29 -4.23 9.97 -4.04
C CYS A 29 -3.15 9.31 -4.89
N GLU A 30 -2.43 10.09 -5.69
CA GLU A 30 -1.42 9.58 -6.62
C GLU A 30 -0.08 10.27 -6.38
N LEU A 31 1.00 9.51 -6.49
CA LEU A 31 2.35 10.07 -6.39
C LEU A 31 2.67 10.85 -7.67
N GLU A 32 3.18 12.07 -7.51
CA GLU A 32 3.61 12.91 -8.63
C GLU A 32 4.63 12.17 -9.51
N GLY A 33 4.37 12.13 -10.82
CA GLY A 33 5.21 11.39 -11.78
C GLY A 33 4.92 9.89 -11.88
N HIS A 34 4.07 9.34 -11.02
CA HIS A 34 3.69 7.92 -10.96
C HIS A 34 2.16 7.77 -10.91
N PRO A 35 1.44 8.15 -11.99
CA PRO A 35 -0.03 8.07 -12.02
C PRO A 35 -0.51 6.62 -11.99
N SER A 36 -1.68 6.41 -11.39
CA SER A 36 -2.34 5.10 -11.39
C SER A 36 -3.17 4.91 -12.66
N GLU A 37 -3.63 3.68 -12.91
CA GLU A 37 -4.59 3.39 -13.98
C GLU A 37 -6.05 3.62 -13.55
N VAL A 38 -6.28 4.12 -12.33
CA VAL A 38 -7.63 4.35 -11.83
C VAL A 38 -8.30 5.45 -12.64
N THR A 39 -9.49 5.16 -13.17
CA THR A 39 -10.32 6.19 -13.81
C THR A 39 -11.03 7.03 -12.75
N HIS A 40 -10.94 8.35 -12.86
CA HIS A 40 -11.50 9.27 -11.86
C HIS A 40 -12.61 10.14 -12.45
N ASP A 41 -13.70 10.33 -11.70
CA ASP A 41 -14.74 11.31 -12.05
C ASP A 41 -14.29 12.75 -11.71
N ASN A 42 -13.36 12.89 -10.76
CA ASN A 42 -12.77 14.16 -10.31
C ASN A 42 -11.23 14.05 -10.33
N ALA A 43 -10.53 15.18 -10.36
CA ALA A 43 -9.07 15.18 -10.32
C ALA A 43 -8.53 14.46 -9.06
N PRO A 44 -7.52 13.60 -9.19
CA PRO A 44 -6.91 12.93 -8.05
C PRO A 44 -6.14 13.92 -7.17
N LEU A 45 -5.94 13.53 -5.91
CA LEU A 45 -5.06 14.23 -4.99
C LEU A 45 -3.60 13.85 -5.28
N THR A 46 -2.97 14.58 -6.20
CA THR A 46 -1.54 14.39 -6.45
C THR A 46 -0.71 14.86 -5.26
N PHE A 47 0.32 14.10 -4.88
CA PHE A 47 1.21 14.42 -3.77
C PHE A 47 2.66 14.01 -4.06
N ARG A 48 3.57 14.54 -3.25
CA ARG A 48 4.99 14.17 -3.24
C ARG A 48 5.36 13.49 -1.93
N ILE A 49 6.34 12.59 -1.95
CA ILE A 49 6.82 11.94 -0.71
C ILE A 49 7.40 12.97 0.26
N GLU A 50 8.06 14.00 -0.26
CA GLU A 50 8.64 15.12 0.51
C GLU A 50 7.56 15.99 1.19
N GLN A 51 6.30 15.78 0.83
CA GLN A 51 5.13 16.48 1.36
C GLN A 51 4.12 15.52 2.00
N LEU A 52 4.55 14.32 2.41
CA LEU A 52 3.69 13.30 3.03
C LEU A 52 2.93 13.83 4.25
N GLY A 53 3.56 14.65 5.09
CA GLY A 53 2.90 15.27 6.24
C GLY A 53 1.78 16.24 5.84
N SER A 54 1.96 16.97 4.72
CA SER A 54 0.88 17.79 4.15
C SER A 54 -0.25 16.96 3.58
N LEU A 55 0.04 15.83 2.90
CA LEU A 55 -1.00 14.91 2.44
C LEU A 55 -1.83 14.41 3.62
N ILE A 56 -1.18 13.88 4.66
CA ILE A 56 -1.84 13.36 5.87
C ILE A 56 -2.74 14.45 6.49
N GLY A 57 -2.22 15.67 6.65
CA GLY A 57 -3.00 16.78 7.18
C GLY A 57 -4.19 17.17 6.28
N LYS A 58 -4.02 17.12 4.96
CA LYS A 58 -5.09 17.40 3.99
C LYS A 58 -6.19 16.34 4.07
N LEU A 59 -5.83 15.06 4.15
CA LEU A 59 -6.80 13.96 4.31
C LEU A 59 -7.58 14.10 5.62
N GLY A 60 -6.90 14.46 6.72
CA GLY A 60 -7.55 14.76 7.99
C GLY A 60 -8.56 15.91 7.88
N ALA A 61 -8.21 17.00 7.20
CA ALA A 61 -9.11 18.14 6.95
C ALA A 61 -10.32 17.78 6.05
N LEU A 62 -10.15 16.81 5.14
CA LEU A 62 -11.23 16.24 4.32
C LEU A 62 -12.10 15.22 5.08
N GLY A 63 -11.82 14.97 6.37
CA GLY A 63 -12.60 14.03 7.18
C GLY A 63 -12.36 12.56 6.81
N VAL A 64 -11.24 12.25 6.15
CA VAL A 64 -10.84 10.86 5.89
C VAL A 64 -10.56 10.15 7.20
N LYS A 65 -11.07 8.93 7.33
CA LYS A 65 -10.91 8.07 8.52
C LYS A 65 -10.30 6.72 8.20
N GLU A 66 -10.26 6.36 6.93
CA GLU A 66 -9.77 5.06 6.46
C GLU A 66 -8.84 5.29 5.27
N VAL A 67 -7.75 4.55 5.21
CA VAL A 67 -6.76 4.65 4.13
C VAL A 67 -6.43 3.26 3.63
N CYS A 68 -6.38 3.08 2.32
CA CYS A 68 -5.91 1.85 1.69
C CYS A 68 -4.73 2.17 0.79
N PHE A 69 -3.62 1.47 0.96
CA PHE A 69 -2.51 1.49 0.02
C PHE A 69 -2.73 0.37 -0.99
N ALA A 70 -2.65 0.68 -2.28
CA ALA A 70 -2.81 -0.28 -3.35
C ALA A 70 -1.85 0.04 -4.48
N GLY A 71 -1.32 -0.99 -5.13
CA GLY A 71 -0.43 -0.86 -6.28
C GLY A 71 1.04 -0.68 -5.90
N ARG A 72 1.88 -0.68 -6.94
CA ARG A 72 3.32 -0.54 -6.79
C ARG A 72 3.67 0.93 -6.55
N VAL A 73 4.47 1.19 -5.53
CA VAL A 73 5.05 2.52 -5.30
C VAL A 73 6.52 2.45 -5.72
N ALA A 74 6.87 3.17 -6.78
CA ALA A 74 8.28 3.38 -7.11
C ALA A 74 8.97 4.12 -5.95
N ARG A 75 10.26 3.88 -5.70
CA ARG A 75 11.06 4.72 -4.80
C ARG A 75 11.49 5.98 -5.60
N PRO A 76 10.81 7.13 -5.48
CA PRO A 76 11.19 8.31 -6.23
C PRO A 76 12.53 8.85 -5.71
N ALA A 77 13.25 9.57 -6.57
CA ALA A 77 14.34 10.40 -6.11
C ALA A 77 13.76 11.53 -5.24
N LEU A 78 14.20 11.60 -3.98
CA LEU A 78 13.75 12.62 -3.05
C LEU A 78 14.58 13.89 -3.24
N ASP A 79 13.91 15.04 -3.28
CA ASP A 79 14.56 16.35 -3.17
C ASP A 79 14.51 16.86 -1.72
N PRO A 80 15.63 16.86 -0.98
CA PRO A 80 15.65 17.35 0.40
C PRO A 80 15.18 18.80 0.55
N ALA A 81 15.33 19.64 -0.48
CA ALA A 81 14.87 21.02 -0.46
C ALA A 81 13.34 21.15 -0.60
N ALA A 82 12.67 20.11 -1.12
CA ALA A 82 11.22 20.06 -1.25
C ALA A 82 10.52 19.54 0.01
N ILE A 83 11.27 19.14 1.05
CA ILE A 83 10.71 18.64 2.31
C ILE A 83 9.98 19.78 3.02
N ASP A 84 8.68 19.61 3.18
CA ASP A 84 7.85 20.63 3.82
C ASP A 84 7.91 20.56 5.37
N PRO A 85 7.49 21.64 6.07
CA PRO A 85 7.54 21.67 7.53
C PRO A 85 6.68 20.60 8.22
N LYS A 86 5.65 20.08 7.56
CA LYS A 86 4.78 19.03 8.11
C LYS A 86 5.40 17.64 7.97
N THR A 87 6.26 17.46 6.99
CA THR A 87 6.95 16.20 6.68
C THR A 87 8.27 16.10 7.41
N LEU A 88 8.92 17.25 7.69
CA LEU A 88 10.20 17.31 8.39
C LEU A 88 10.27 16.47 9.68
N PRO A 89 9.25 16.43 10.57
CA PRO A 89 9.26 15.59 11.76
C PRO A 89 9.23 14.08 11.48
N LEU A 90 8.74 13.66 10.30
CA LEU A 90 8.62 12.26 9.90
C LEU A 90 9.94 11.70 9.31
N VAL A 91 10.78 12.58 8.77
CA VAL A 91 12.01 12.23 8.03
C VAL A 91 12.96 11.34 8.83
N PRO A 92 13.30 11.61 10.11
CA PRO A 92 14.25 10.78 10.84
C PRO A 92 13.79 9.33 10.98
N ARG A 93 12.50 9.11 11.29
CA ARG A 93 11.90 7.77 11.39
C ARG A 93 11.89 7.07 10.04
N MET A 94 11.57 7.80 8.97
CA MET A 94 11.58 7.26 7.61
C MET A 94 12.99 6.84 7.17
N MET A 95 14.01 7.65 7.47
CA MET A 95 15.40 7.33 7.13
C MET A 95 15.93 6.10 7.88
N ALA A 96 15.62 5.97 9.16
CA ALA A 96 15.96 4.78 9.93
C ALA A 96 15.28 3.52 9.36
N ALA A 97 14.01 3.63 8.98
CA ALA A 97 13.24 2.51 8.43
C ALA A 97 13.74 2.05 7.06
N LEU A 98 14.08 2.99 6.17
CA LEU A 98 14.62 2.68 4.84
C LEU A 98 15.97 1.95 4.89
N GLN A 99 16.76 2.14 5.96
CA GLN A 99 17.99 1.38 6.20
C GLN A 99 17.72 -0.05 6.70
N ALA A 100 16.57 -0.29 7.34
CA ALA A 100 16.20 -1.58 7.89
C ALA A 100 15.55 -2.51 6.84
N GLY A 101 14.88 -1.95 5.83
CA GLY A 101 14.32 -2.72 4.71
C GLY A 101 13.03 -2.11 4.16
N ASP A 102 12.40 -2.80 3.21
CA ASP A 102 11.16 -2.35 2.55
C ASP A 102 9.93 -2.50 3.45
N ASP A 103 9.77 -3.62 4.16
CA ASP A 103 8.68 -3.82 5.11
C ASP A 103 8.80 -2.82 6.28
N ALA A 104 10.01 -2.59 6.77
CA ALA A 104 10.25 -1.58 7.80
C ALA A 104 9.82 -0.18 7.33
N ALA A 105 10.17 0.22 6.10
CA ALA A 105 9.76 1.49 5.53
C ALA A 105 8.22 1.59 5.39
N LEU A 106 7.57 0.54 4.89
CA LEU A 106 6.11 0.50 4.73
C LEU A 106 5.39 0.61 6.09
N ARG A 107 5.84 -0.12 7.11
CA ARG A 107 5.27 -0.03 8.48
C ARG A 107 5.38 1.36 9.06
N VAL A 108 6.51 2.04 8.83
CA VAL A 108 6.68 3.42 9.31
C VAL A 108 5.73 4.36 8.59
N VAL A 109 5.55 4.23 7.27
CA VAL A 109 4.53 5.00 6.54
C VAL A 109 3.14 4.76 7.11
N ILE A 110 2.75 3.49 7.30
CA ILE A 110 1.45 3.12 7.91
C ILE A 110 1.26 3.83 9.26
N SER A 111 2.28 3.77 10.13
CA SER A 111 2.22 4.39 11.46
C SER A 111 1.96 5.90 11.42
N PHE A 112 2.45 6.62 10.39
CA PHE A 112 2.19 8.05 10.26
C PHE A 112 0.71 8.37 10.01
N PHE A 113 0.01 7.51 9.25
CA PHE A 113 -1.43 7.67 9.01
C PHE A 113 -2.24 7.28 10.25
N GLU A 114 -1.83 6.22 10.95
CA GLU A 114 -2.47 5.76 12.19
C GLU A 114 -2.33 6.80 13.32
N GLU A 115 -1.14 7.38 13.49
CA GLU A 115 -0.88 8.47 14.44
C GLU A 115 -1.72 9.73 14.14
N ALA A 116 -2.08 9.93 12.87
CA ALA A 116 -3.01 10.99 12.46
C ALA A 116 -4.50 10.61 12.63
N GLY A 117 -4.80 9.44 13.21
CA GLY A 117 -6.15 8.99 13.53
C GLY A 117 -6.90 8.36 12.36
N MET A 118 -6.20 7.87 11.34
CA MET A 118 -6.78 7.11 10.23
C MET A 118 -6.56 5.61 10.41
N ASN A 119 -7.57 4.81 10.12
CA ASN A 119 -7.47 3.36 10.11
C ASN A 119 -6.91 2.88 8.76
N VAL A 120 -5.76 2.22 8.77
CA VAL A 120 -5.19 1.65 7.54
C VAL A 120 -5.83 0.29 7.26
N LEU A 121 -6.52 0.19 6.14
CA LEU A 121 -7.19 -1.02 5.67
C LEU A 121 -6.33 -1.72 4.63
N ALA A 122 -6.23 -3.04 4.75
CA ALA A 122 -5.65 -3.87 3.70
C ALA A 122 -6.59 -3.95 2.48
N ALA A 123 -6.02 -4.05 1.27
CA ALA A 123 -6.80 -4.15 0.04
C ALA A 123 -7.80 -5.32 0.06
N HIS A 124 -7.41 -6.48 0.60
CA HIS A 124 -8.29 -7.64 0.72
C HIS A 124 -9.45 -7.44 1.72
N ALA A 125 -9.32 -6.55 2.70
CA ALA A 125 -10.43 -6.20 3.58
C ALA A 125 -11.50 -5.39 2.84
N LEU A 126 -11.11 -4.67 1.78
CA LEU A 126 -12.01 -3.97 0.88
C LEU A 126 -12.51 -4.87 -0.25
N VAL A 127 -11.68 -5.78 -0.74
CA VAL A 127 -12.01 -6.69 -1.84
C VAL A 127 -11.60 -8.11 -1.44
N PRO A 128 -12.45 -8.83 -0.67
CA PRO A 128 -12.13 -10.18 -0.20
C PRO A 128 -11.78 -11.16 -1.33
N GLU A 129 -12.33 -10.94 -2.51
CA GLU A 129 -12.12 -11.72 -3.73
C GLU A 129 -10.69 -11.62 -4.31
N LEU A 130 -9.86 -10.71 -3.77
CA LEU A 130 -8.43 -10.65 -4.12
C LEU A 130 -7.64 -11.86 -3.60
N LEU A 131 -8.12 -12.51 -2.54
CA LEU A 131 -7.46 -13.69 -1.98
C LEU A 131 -8.09 -14.96 -2.57
N PRO A 132 -7.27 -15.93 -3.02
CA PRO A 132 -7.79 -17.21 -3.44
C PRO A 132 -8.38 -17.96 -2.23
N GLU A 133 -9.39 -18.79 -2.49
CA GLU A 133 -9.87 -19.73 -1.49
C GLU A 133 -8.75 -20.72 -1.10
N ALA A 134 -8.78 -21.16 0.16
CA ALA A 134 -7.83 -22.16 0.64
C ALA A 134 -8.03 -23.48 -0.12
N GLY A 135 -6.97 -23.96 -0.77
CA GLY A 135 -6.98 -25.25 -1.46
C GLY A 135 -6.28 -25.22 -2.81
N VAL A 136 -6.59 -26.21 -3.65
CA VAL A 136 -6.05 -26.34 -5.00
C VAL A 136 -7.04 -25.70 -5.98
N MET A 137 -6.64 -24.61 -6.62
CA MET A 137 -7.50 -23.85 -7.54
C MET A 137 -7.69 -24.52 -8.91
N THR A 138 -7.05 -25.66 -9.14
CA THR A 138 -7.11 -26.41 -10.40
C THR A 138 -7.71 -27.80 -10.17
N GLN A 139 -8.06 -28.49 -11.25
CA GLN A 139 -8.56 -29.86 -11.18
C GLN A 139 -7.47 -30.87 -10.77
N LEU A 140 -6.20 -30.56 -11.05
CA LEU A 140 -5.09 -31.49 -10.82
C LEU A 140 -4.54 -31.33 -9.39
N GLN A 141 -4.55 -32.42 -8.64
CA GLN A 141 -4.00 -32.45 -7.29
C GLN A 141 -2.46 -32.58 -7.30
N PRO A 142 -1.75 -31.92 -6.37
CA PRO A 142 -0.32 -32.10 -6.24
C PRO A 142 -0.02 -33.51 -5.71
N GLY A 143 0.92 -34.20 -6.37
CA GLY A 143 1.50 -35.45 -5.87
C GLY A 143 2.46 -35.21 -4.71
N ASP A 144 2.98 -36.29 -4.14
CA ASP A 144 3.80 -36.24 -2.91
C ASP A 144 5.05 -35.37 -3.04
N GLN A 145 5.72 -35.40 -4.20
CA GLN A 145 6.90 -34.58 -4.43
C GLN A 145 6.55 -33.08 -4.45
N HIS A 146 5.50 -32.68 -5.17
CA HIS A 146 5.04 -31.29 -5.20
C HIS A 146 4.65 -30.77 -3.81
N ARG A 147 4.06 -31.64 -2.96
CA ARG A 147 3.71 -31.27 -1.57
C ARG A 147 4.94 -31.02 -0.71
N LYS A 148 5.98 -31.84 -0.86
CA LYS A 148 7.27 -31.65 -0.16
C LYS A 148 7.95 -30.36 -0.63
N ASP A 149 7.96 -30.10 -1.94
CA ASP A 149 8.56 -28.90 -2.51
C ASP A 149 7.80 -27.64 -2.05
N ALA A 150 6.46 -27.68 -2.05
CA ALA A 150 5.62 -26.57 -1.56
C ALA A 150 5.85 -26.28 -0.07
N ALA A 151 5.92 -27.32 0.77
CA ALA A 151 6.23 -27.16 2.20
C ALA A 151 7.60 -26.53 2.40
N ARG A 152 8.62 -27.00 1.65
CA ARG A 152 9.96 -26.44 1.71
C ARG A 152 10.02 -24.99 1.21
N GLY A 153 9.30 -24.67 0.15
CA GLY A 153 9.18 -23.30 -0.36
C GLY A 153 8.55 -22.36 0.67
N ALA A 154 7.50 -22.81 1.37
CA ALA A 154 6.88 -22.03 2.44
C ALA A 154 7.85 -21.72 3.59
N GLU A 155 8.63 -22.71 4.05
CA GLU A 155 9.66 -22.51 5.07
C GLU A 155 10.73 -21.47 4.64
N ILE A 156 11.13 -21.51 3.36
CA ILE A 156 12.14 -20.58 2.83
C ILE A 156 11.57 -19.16 2.76
N ILE A 157 10.36 -18.99 2.23
CA ILE A 157 9.72 -17.67 2.11
C ILE A 157 9.47 -17.07 3.50
N GLU A 158 9.04 -17.88 4.47
CA GLU A 158 8.85 -17.43 5.86
C GLU A 158 10.18 -16.94 6.47
N ALA A 159 11.27 -17.69 6.27
CA ALA A 159 12.58 -17.29 6.75
C ALA A 159 13.12 -16.02 6.05
N MET A 160 12.89 -15.87 4.74
CA MET A 160 13.29 -14.68 3.98
C MET A 160 12.50 -13.43 4.39
N GLY A 161 11.19 -13.59 4.62
CA GLY A 161 10.32 -12.50 5.07
C GLY A 161 10.67 -12.02 6.48
N ALA A 162 11.06 -12.93 7.38
CA ALA A 162 11.45 -12.58 8.76
C ALA A 162 12.66 -11.65 8.85
N VAL A 163 13.48 -11.56 7.79
CA VAL A 163 14.66 -10.69 7.71
C VAL A 163 14.56 -9.63 6.61
N ASP A 164 13.37 -9.41 6.05
CA ASP A 164 13.08 -8.38 5.04
C ASP A 164 14.01 -8.44 3.81
N VAL A 165 14.35 -9.67 3.37
CA VAL A 165 15.20 -9.91 2.20
C VAL A 165 14.39 -10.13 0.92
N GLY A 166 13.15 -10.61 1.06
CA GLY A 166 12.26 -10.86 -0.07
C GLY A 166 11.06 -11.72 0.29
N GLN A 167 10.19 -11.91 -0.71
CA GLN A 167 8.91 -12.61 -0.58
C GLN A 167 8.69 -13.69 -1.66
N ALA A 168 9.76 -14.09 -2.37
CA ALA A 168 9.75 -15.09 -3.44
C ALA A 168 11.12 -15.77 -3.57
#